data_AF-A0A3B5LAM8-F1
#
_entry.id   AF-A0A3B5LAM8-F1
#
_cell.length_a   1.000
_cell.length_b   1.000
_cell.length_c   1.000
_cell.angle_alpha   90.00
_cell.angle_beta   90.00
_cell.angle_gamma   90.00
#
_symmetry.space_group_name_H-M   'P 1'
#
loop_
_entity.id
_entity.type
_entity.pdbx_description
1 polymer ?
#
loop_
_entity_poly.entity_id
_entity_poly.type
_entity_poly.pdbx_seq_one_letter_code
_entity_poly.pdbx_strand_id
1 'polypeptide(L)'
;MDPALQEVIRAVTENLTKVFEDKLRSQLDPISRFMPDYREQLQEHEKRVTETESRISTLEDETAPIVNRLKSLEKQVKKLTDHMDHMDDMENRGRRRNIRIIGLRESAEYAEGNDPALLCEKWLPKVLNIRTEAGKLKVDRAHRTGAKALLLQCCYDPVSVLSQSMDHFDDIGPSVVMASPGMMQSGLSRELFESWCTDKRNGVIIAGYCVEGTLAKHIMSEPEEITTMSGQKLPLKMSVDYISFSAHTDYQQTSEFIRALKPPHVILVHGEQNEMARLKAALIREYEDNDQVHIEVHNPRNTEAVTLNFRGEKLAKVMGSLADKKCAQGQRVSGILVKKNFNYHILNPSDLSTYTELAMSTVKQNQAIPFTGPYSLLVCHLRNLTGDVEELDGTEKKTLKIFKSITLVHEVGMVVLEWVANPLNDMYADAITTVVLEVQSNPKAQKVMETQSTTMDMDVFQTRLEVMLQDMFGEDCVDFSDGKVISVMVDGQTVHISLETRAVYCEDDVSEDDSLREMVELAVQRLYDALNPAL
;
A
#
# COMPACT_ATOMS: atom_id res chain seq x y z
N MET A 1 -28.31 -35.54 -99.04
CA MET A 1 -26.94 -36.02 -98.72
C MET A 1 -27.00 -37.52 -98.62
N ASP A 2 -26.00 -38.21 -99.17
CA ASP A 2 -25.87 -39.66 -99.08
C ASP A 2 -25.89 -40.09 -97.60
N PRO A 3 -26.75 -41.05 -97.18
CA PRO A 3 -26.82 -41.50 -95.78
C PRO A 3 -25.46 -41.94 -95.22
N ALA A 4 -24.57 -42.48 -96.06
CA ALA A 4 -23.20 -42.82 -95.65
C ALA A 4 -22.38 -41.58 -95.23
N LEU A 5 -22.57 -40.44 -95.89
CA LEU A 5 -21.86 -39.20 -95.58
C LEU A 5 -22.36 -38.56 -94.28
N GLN A 6 -23.66 -38.65 -93.98
CA GLN A 6 -24.22 -38.20 -92.70
C GLN A 6 -23.70 -39.02 -91.51
N GLU A 7 -23.54 -40.32 -91.71
CA GLU A 7 -23.02 -41.21 -90.66
C GLU A 7 -21.52 -40.96 -90.39
N VAL A 8 -20.73 -40.70 -91.43
CA VAL A 8 -19.32 -40.31 -91.29
C VAL A 8 -19.19 -38.95 -90.61
N ILE A 9 -19.99 -37.94 -90.98
CA ILE A 9 -19.96 -36.63 -90.33
C ILE A 9 -20.37 -36.74 -88.85
N ARG A 10 -21.40 -37.53 -88.53
CA ARG A 10 -21.79 -37.81 -87.14
C ARG A 10 -20.65 -38.46 -86.36
N ALA A 11 -20.02 -39.50 -86.93
CA ALA A 11 -18.92 -40.21 -86.28
C ALA A 11 -17.68 -39.31 -86.09
N VAL A 12 -17.34 -38.46 -87.06
CA VAL A 12 -16.22 -37.51 -86.96
C VAL A 12 -16.52 -36.42 -85.94
N THR A 13 -17.76 -35.92 -85.90
CA THR A 13 -18.18 -34.90 -84.92
C THR A 13 -18.16 -35.49 -83.51
N GLU A 14 -18.70 -36.70 -83.32
CA GLU A 14 -18.65 -37.42 -82.04
C GLU A 14 -17.21 -37.65 -81.58
N ASN A 15 -16.33 -38.12 -82.47
CA ASN A 15 -14.92 -38.32 -82.15
C ASN A 15 -14.21 -37.00 -81.81
N LEU A 16 -14.49 -35.91 -82.53
CA LEU A 16 -13.95 -34.58 -82.23
C LEU A 16 -14.44 -34.07 -80.87
N THR A 17 -15.74 -34.17 -80.56
CA THR A 17 -16.26 -33.81 -79.22
C THR A 17 -15.61 -34.64 -78.13
N LYS A 18 -15.43 -35.94 -78.36
CA LYS A 18 -14.84 -36.84 -77.36
C LYS A 18 -13.36 -36.52 -77.11
N VAL A 19 -12.58 -36.29 -78.16
CA VAL A 19 -11.16 -35.89 -78.06
C VAL A 19 -11.04 -34.51 -77.38
N PHE A 20 -11.94 -33.58 -77.66
CA PHE A 20 -11.93 -32.25 -77.06
C PHE A 20 -12.31 -32.30 -75.57
N GLU A 21 -13.34 -33.08 -75.21
CA GLU A 21 -13.74 -33.34 -73.82
C GLU A 21 -12.64 -34.05 -73.03
N ASP A 22 -12.01 -35.07 -73.60
CA ASP A 22 -10.90 -35.80 -72.96
C ASP A 22 -9.68 -34.90 -72.74
N LYS A 23 -9.36 -34.03 -73.72
CA LYS A 23 -8.24 -33.09 -73.58
C LYS A 23 -8.53 -32.01 -72.55
N LEU A 24 -9.75 -31.46 -72.53
CA LEU A 24 -10.20 -30.51 -71.52
C LEU A 24 -10.18 -31.13 -70.12
N ARG A 25 -10.70 -32.34 -69.94
CA ARG A 25 -10.63 -33.08 -68.68
C ARG A 25 -9.19 -33.28 -68.21
N SER A 26 -8.30 -33.69 -69.10
CA SER A 26 -6.88 -33.91 -68.75
C SER A 26 -6.18 -32.64 -68.23
N GLN A 27 -6.65 -31.46 -68.63
CA GLN A 27 -6.10 -30.16 -68.22
C GLN A 27 -6.83 -29.58 -66.98
N LEU A 28 -8.14 -29.81 -66.85
CA LEU A 28 -8.97 -29.29 -65.75
C LEU A 28 -8.89 -30.15 -64.48
N ASP A 29 -8.73 -31.46 -64.60
CA ASP A 29 -8.68 -32.37 -63.45
C ASP A 29 -7.53 -32.06 -62.47
N PRO A 30 -6.29 -31.76 -62.92
CA PRO A 30 -5.21 -31.34 -62.02
C PRO A 30 -5.54 -30.04 -61.29
N ILE A 31 -6.09 -29.04 -62.00
CA ILE A 31 -6.45 -27.74 -61.42
C ILE A 31 -7.55 -27.91 -60.38
N SER A 32 -8.58 -28.71 -60.70
CA SER A 32 -9.68 -29.03 -59.79
C SER A 32 -9.21 -29.77 -58.53
N ARG A 33 -8.15 -30.58 -58.63
CA ARG A 33 -7.55 -31.29 -57.48
C ARG A 33 -6.74 -30.38 -56.56
N PHE A 34 -6.07 -29.34 -57.06
CA PHE A 34 -5.30 -28.42 -56.22
C PHE A 34 -6.15 -27.31 -55.58
N MET A 35 -7.32 -26.98 -56.14
CA MET A 35 -8.21 -25.94 -55.62
C MET A 35 -8.68 -26.17 -54.16
N PRO A 36 -9.00 -27.40 -53.71
CA PRO A 36 -9.31 -27.71 -52.31
C PRO A 36 -8.12 -27.46 -51.38
N ASP A 37 -6.93 -27.92 -51.73
CA ASP A 37 -5.72 -27.75 -50.91
C ASP A 37 -5.38 -26.26 -50.74
N TYR A 38 -5.46 -25.47 -51.82
CA TYR A 38 -5.25 -24.02 -51.72
C TYR A 38 -6.33 -23.33 -50.89
N ARG A 39 -7.58 -23.79 -50.96
CA ARG A 39 -8.68 -23.28 -50.12
C ARG A 39 -8.42 -23.56 -48.64
N GLU A 40 -7.98 -24.76 -48.30
CA GLU A 40 -7.67 -25.15 -46.92
C GLU A 40 -6.49 -24.37 -46.37
N GLN A 41 -5.41 -24.23 -47.14
CA GLN A 41 -4.27 -23.39 -46.78
C GLN A 41 -4.68 -21.91 -46.59
N LEU A 42 -5.54 -21.37 -47.45
CA LEU A 42 -6.05 -20.00 -47.30
C LEU A 42 -6.86 -19.83 -46.02
N GLN A 43 -7.71 -20.81 -45.66
CA GLN A 43 -8.48 -20.77 -44.41
C GLN A 43 -7.58 -20.87 -43.17
N GLU A 44 -6.53 -21.69 -43.22
CA GLU A 44 -5.56 -21.79 -42.13
C GLU A 44 -4.74 -20.50 -41.98
N HIS A 45 -4.34 -19.89 -43.11
CA HIS A 45 -3.69 -18.59 -43.11
C HIS A 45 -4.60 -17.49 -42.56
N GLU A 46 -5.88 -17.46 -42.95
CA GLU A 46 -6.87 -16.52 -42.45
C GLU A 46 -7.00 -16.64 -40.92
N LYS A 47 -7.13 -17.86 -40.39
CA LYS A 47 -7.20 -18.10 -38.95
C LYS A 47 -5.95 -17.61 -38.21
N ARG A 48 -4.75 -17.89 -38.73
CA ARG A 48 -3.50 -17.42 -38.13
C ARG A 48 -3.39 -15.90 -38.17
N VAL A 49 -3.83 -15.27 -39.25
CA VAL A 49 -3.85 -13.80 -39.38
C VAL A 49 -4.78 -13.20 -38.34
N THR A 50 -6.00 -13.70 -38.19
CA THR A 50 -6.95 -13.20 -37.17
C THR A 50 -6.41 -13.37 -35.74
N GLU A 51 -5.75 -14.49 -35.45
CA GLU A 51 -5.10 -14.70 -34.15
C GLU A 51 -3.96 -13.70 -33.92
N THR A 52 -3.13 -13.43 -34.93
CA THR A 52 -2.07 -12.43 -34.83
C THR A 52 -2.62 -11.01 -34.68
N GLU A 53 -3.69 -10.66 -35.39
CA GLU A 53 -4.36 -9.36 -35.25
C GLU A 53 -4.93 -9.18 -33.85
N SER A 54 -5.58 -10.21 -33.29
CA SER A 54 -6.07 -10.18 -31.91
C SER A 54 -4.94 -10.01 -30.90
N ARG A 55 -3.80 -10.70 -31.08
CA ARG A 55 -2.63 -10.56 -30.20
C ARG A 55 -1.99 -9.17 -30.31
N ILE A 56 -1.92 -8.61 -31.52
CA ILE A 56 -1.44 -7.25 -31.74
C ILE A 56 -2.35 -6.24 -31.04
N SER A 57 -3.67 -6.38 -31.17
CA SER A 57 -4.64 -5.51 -30.49
C SER A 57 -4.46 -5.55 -28.97
N THR A 58 -4.31 -6.74 -28.37
CA THR A 58 -4.06 -6.84 -26.92
C THR A 58 -2.74 -6.19 -26.50
N LEU A 59 -1.69 -6.34 -27.32
CA LEU A 59 -0.39 -5.73 -27.04
C LEU A 59 -0.43 -4.21 -27.17
N GLU A 60 -1.18 -3.68 -28.15
CA GLU A 60 -1.39 -2.25 -28.34
C GLU A 60 -2.16 -1.64 -27.15
N ASP A 61 -3.20 -2.33 -26.67
CA ASP A 61 -3.96 -1.92 -25.49
C ASP A 61 -3.12 -1.91 -24.20
N GLU A 62 -2.19 -2.86 -24.05
CA GLU A 62 -1.26 -2.91 -22.91
C GLU A 62 -0.11 -1.89 -23.02
N THR A 63 0.37 -1.59 -24.22
CA THR A 63 1.48 -0.64 -24.42
C THR A 63 1.03 0.83 -24.32
N ALA A 64 -0.20 1.16 -24.71
CA ALA A 64 -0.75 2.50 -24.60
C ALA A 64 -0.63 3.14 -23.19
N PRO A 65 -1.03 2.48 -22.08
CA PRO A 65 -0.88 3.03 -20.73
C PRO A 65 0.58 3.13 -20.28
N ILE A 66 1.45 2.20 -20.70
CA ILE A 66 2.89 2.23 -20.40
C ILE A 66 3.54 3.46 -21.05
N VAL A 67 3.24 3.73 -22.33
CA VAL A 67 3.75 4.91 -23.05
C VAL A 67 3.27 6.21 -22.39
N ASN A 68 2.01 6.27 -21.96
CA ASN A 68 1.49 7.43 -21.24
C ASN A 68 2.16 7.64 -19.88
N ARG A 69 2.45 6.55 -19.15
CA ARG A 69 3.17 6.60 -17.88
C ARG A 69 4.63 7.01 -18.08
N LEU A 70 5.29 6.56 -19.14
CA LEU A 70 6.62 7.02 -19.54
C LEU A 70 6.63 8.52 -19.83
N LYS A 71 5.70 9.03 -20.65
CA LYS A 71 5.58 10.48 -20.91
C LYS A 71 5.34 11.29 -19.63
N SER A 72 4.54 10.76 -18.70
CA SER A 72 4.32 11.41 -17.41
C SER A 72 5.58 11.44 -16.55
N LEU A 73 6.32 10.33 -16.51
CA LEU A 73 7.61 10.22 -15.80
C LEU A 73 8.67 11.14 -16.42
N GLU A 74 8.80 11.17 -17.73
CA GLU A 74 9.70 12.10 -18.45
C GLU A 74 9.37 13.56 -18.11
N LYS A 75 8.08 13.92 -18.05
CA LYS A 75 7.64 15.26 -17.65
C LYS A 75 7.98 15.58 -16.18
N GLN A 76 7.90 14.60 -15.29
CA GLN A 76 8.30 14.76 -13.89
C GLN A 76 9.81 14.90 -13.75
N VAL A 77 10.59 14.07 -14.45
CA VAL A 77 12.04 14.16 -14.50
C VAL A 77 12.46 15.53 -15.02
N LYS A 78 11.87 16.00 -16.12
CA LYS A 78 12.13 17.36 -16.64
C LYS A 78 11.82 18.44 -15.61
N LYS A 79 10.67 18.36 -14.92
CA LYS A 79 10.33 19.30 -13.84
C LYS A 79 11.35 19.27 -12.70
N LEU A 80 11.84 18.09 -12.31
CA LEU A 80 12.85 17.94 -11.28
C LEU A 80 14.19 18.51 -11.73
N THR A 81 14.60 18.30 -12.98
CA THR A 81 15.78 18.93 -13.58
C THR A 81 15.64 20.45 -13.59
N ASP A 82 14.51 20.99 -14.01
CA ASP A 82 14.25 22.44 -13.99
C ASP A 82 14.28 23.01 -12.56
N HIS A 83 13.79 22.26 -11.56
CA HIS A 83 13.91 22.65 -10.15
C HIS A 83 15.34 22.57 -9.65
N MET A 84 16.10 21.57 -10.09
CA MET A 84 17.51 21.40 -9.73
C MET A 84 18.35 22.53 -10.33
N ASP A 85 18.07 22.92 -11.58
CA ASP A 85 18.68 24.10 -12.23
C ASP A 85 18.27 25.40 -11.54
N HIS A 86 17.02 25.50 -11.05
CA HIS A 86 16.58 26.65 -10.27
C HIS A 86 17.21 26.70 -8.88
N MET A 87 17.37 25.54 -8.22
CA MET A 87 18.07 25.42 -6.96
C MET A 87 19.55 25.72 -7.12
N ASP A 88 20.19 25.24 -8.19
CA ASP A 88 21.56 25.57 -8.54
C ASP A 88 21.68 27.07 -8.90
N ASP A 89 20.72 27.67 -9.60
CA ASP A 89 20.67 29.12 -9.82
C ASP A 89 20.51 29.90 -8.50
N MET A 90 19.65 29.46 -7.59
CA MET A 90 19.48 30.08 -6.26
C MET A 90 20.71 29.88 -5.37
N GLU A 91 21.34 28.71 -5.40
CA GLU A 91 22.57 28.40 -4.68
C GLU A 91 23.76 29.17 -5.27
N ASN A 92 23.83 29.31 -6.60
CA ASN A 92 24.82 30.13 -7.30
C ASN A 92 24.61 31.62 -7.02
N ARG A 93 23.36 32.11 -6.93
CA ARG A 93 23.03 33.48 -6.49
C ARG A 93 23.40 33.72 -5.02
N GLY A 94 23.29 32.71 -4.17
CA GLY A 94 23.61 32.79 -2.75
C GLY A 94 25.10 32.62 -2.43
N ARG A 95 25.88 31.91 -3.27
CA ARG A 95 27.26 31.51 -2.94
C ARG A 95 28.35 32.14 -3.79
N ARG A 96 28.06 32.87 -4.87
CA ARG A 96 29.10 33.56 -5.66
C ARG A 96 28.99 35.08 -5.52
N ARG A 97 30.15 35.70 -5.30
CA ARG A 97 30.40 37.13 -5.42
C ARG A 97 30.10 37.58 -6.86
N ASN A 98 28.82 37.77 -7.18
CA ASN A 98 28.39 38.27 -8.47
C ASN A 98 28.88 39.73 -8.61
N ILE A 99 29.76 39.98 -9.57
CA ILE A 99 30.28 41.32 -9.84
C ILE A 99 29.17 42.11 -10.53
N ARG A 100 28.59 43.07 -9.82
CA ARG A 100 27.59 43.99 -10.37
C ARG A 100 28.29 45.27 -10.85
N ILE A 101 28.25 45.51 -12.15
CA ILE A 101 28.80 46.71 -12.78
C ILE A 101 27.66 47.73 -12.94
N ILE A 102 27.70 48.84 -12.21
CA ILE A 102 26.70 49.92 -12.25
C ILE A 102 27.33 51.15 -12.89
N GLY A 103 26.59 51.88 -13.74
CA GLY A 103 27.08 53.10 -14.38
C GLY A 103 27.85 52.88 -15.69
N LEU A 104 27.82 51.67 -16.26
CA LEU A 104 28.38 51.40 -17.58
C LEU A 104 27.64 52.23 -18.65
N ARG A 105 28.32 53.23 -19.20
CA ARG A 105 27.76 54.08 -20.26
C ARG A 105 27.76 53.28 -21.56
N GLU A 106 26.59 52.75 -21.95
CA GLU A 106 26.39 52.08 -23.23
C GLU A 106 26.51 53.12 -24.37
N SER A 107 27.74 53.49 -24.76
CA SER A 107 27.96 54.36 -25.92
C SER A 107 27.70 53.59 -27.21
N ALA A 108 27.28 54.31 -28.26
CA ALA A 108 26.93 53.73 -29.56
C ALA A 108 28.05 52.89 -30.21
N GLU A 109 29.32 53.09 -29.81
CA GLU A 109 30.48 52.29 -30.24
C GLU A 109 30.48 50.85 -29.71
N TYR A 110 29.73 50.55 -28.65
CA TYR A 110 29.62 49.21 -28.07
C TYR A 110 28.23 48.59 -28.25
N ALA A 111 27.31 49.32 -28.90
CA ALA A 111 25.92 48.94 -29.10
C ALA A 111 25.69 48.02 -30.32
N GLU A 112 26.65 47.15 -30.64
CA GLU A 112 26.40 46.06 -31.58
C GLU A 112 25.82 44.86 -30.82
N GLY A 113 24.51 44.94 -30.58
CA GLY A 113 23.70 43.78 -30.18
C GLY A 113 23.18 43.83 -28.75
N ASN A 114 21.98 43.28 -28.59
CA ASN A 114 21.25 43.19 -27.32
C ASN A 114 21.83 42.13 -26.36
N ASP A 115 23.07 41.70 -26.58
CA ASP A 115 23.72 40.61 -25.86
C ASP A 115 24.77 41.15 -24.87
N PRO A 116 24.44 41.17 -23.56
CA PRO A 116 25.34 41.68 -22.53
C PRO A 116 26.62 40.84 -22.35
N ALA A 117 26.64 39.58 -22.80
CA ALA A 117 27.83 38.74 -22.70
C ALA A 117 28.90 39.23 -23.69
N LEU A 118 28.53 39.42 -24.95
CA LEU A 118 29.39 39.96 -26.01
C LEU A 118 29.94 41.36 -25.69
N LEU A 119 29.14 42.20 -25.04
CA LEU A 119 29.58 43.50 -24.54
C LEU A 119 30.70 43.34 -23.52
N CYS A 120 30.52 42.46 -22.53
CA CYS A 120 31.52 42.22 -21.50
C CYS A 120 32.80 41.59 -22.06
N GLU A 121 32.70 40.67 -23.04
CA GLU A 121 33.86 40.05 -23.70
C GLU A 121 34.76 41.07 -24.40
N LYS A 122 34.18 42.14 -24.99
CA LYS A 122 34.94 43.19 -25.68
C LYS A 122 35.39 44.31 -24.74
N TRP A 123 34.55 44.68 -23.77
CA TRP A 123 34.78 45.82 -22.87
C TRP A 123 35.81 45.49 -21.78
N LEU A 124 35.70 44.31 -21.14
CA LEU A 124 36.56 43.92 -20.01
C LEU A 124 38.05 43.91 -20.37
N PRO A 125 38.50 43.31 -21.50
CA PRO A 125 39.93 43.28 -21.84
C PRO A 125 40.52 44.66 -22.10
N LYS A 126 39.72 45.59 -22.68
CA LYS A 126 40.17 46.96 -22.99
C LYS A 126 40.32 47.83 -21.74
N VAL A 127 39.37 47.75 -20.81
CA VAL A 127 39.40 48.58 -19.58
C VAL A 127 40.39 48.03 -18.56
N LEU A 128 40.48 46.71 -18.44
CA LEU A 128 41.38 46.05 -17.47
C LEU A 128 42.78 45.80 -18.05
N ASN A 129 43.03 46.17 -19.31
CA ASN A 129 44.31 46.00 -20.02
C ASN A 129 44.88 44.57 -19.95
N ILE A 130 44.01 43.56 -20.01
CA ILE A 130 44.36 42.15 -19.86
C ILE A 130 44.83 41.60 -21.22
N ARG A 131 46.04 41.04 -21.26
CA ARG A 131 46.56 40.31 -22.44
C ARG A 131 46.10 38.86 -22.38
N THR A 132 45.12 38.51 -23.21
CA THR A 132 44.63 37.13 -23.34
C THR A 132 45.34 36.39 -24.47
N GLU A 133 45.83 35.16 -24.22
CA GLU A 133 46.59 34.34 -25.18
C GLU A 133 45.81 34.00 -26.47
N ALA A 134 44.46 33.99 -26.42
CA ALA A 134 43.58 33.71 -27.57
C ALA A 134 42.79 34.93 -28.09
N GLY A 135 43.10 36.14 -27.59
CA GLY A 135 42.46 37.40 -28.04
C GLY A 135 40.98 37.61 -27.66
N LYS A 136 40.38 36.73 -26.84
CA LYS A 136 39.00 36.88 -26.34
C LYS A 136 38.88 36.35 -24.90
N LEU A 137 38.16 37.07 -24.05
CA LEU A 137 37.72 36.62 -22.73
C LEU A 137 36.41 35.84 -22.91
N LYS A 138 36.30 34.62 -22.38
CA LYS A 138 35.06 33.83 -22.47
C LYS A 138 34.13 34.21 -21.33
N VAL A 139 32.97 34.78 -21.64
CA VAL A 139 31.93 35.13 -20.64
C VAL A 139 30.80 34.12 -20.73
N ASP A 140 30.66 33.25 -19.72
CA ASP A 140 29.66 32.18 -19.75
C ASP A 140 28.22 32.67 -19.63
N ARG A 141 27.95 33.75 -18.87
CA ARG A 141 26.61 34.35 -18.71
C ARG A 141 26.72 35.79 -18.22
N ALA A 142 25.99 36.71 -18.86
CA ALA A 142 25.78 38.08 -18.40
C ALA A 142 24.30 38.44 -18.54
N HIS A 143 23.78 39.27 -17.64
CA HIS A 143 22.37 39.67 -17.67
C HIS A 143 22.21 41.09 -17.15
N ARG A 144 21.30 41.85 -17.79
CA ARG A 144 20.89 43.17 -17.30
C ARG A 144 19.97 43.00 -16.11
N THR A 145 20.14 43.83 -15.09
CA THR A 145 19.26 43.85 -13.92
C THR A 145 18.50 45.18 -13.87
N GLY A 146 17.17 45.12 -14.02
CA GLY A 146 16.24 46.25 -13.78
C GLY A 146 15.91 47.14 -14.99
N ALA A 147 14.69 47.70 -14.97
CA ALA A 147 14.16 48.63 -15.96
C ALA A 147 14.95 49.95 -16.02
N LYS A 148 14.88 50.67 -17.15
CA LYS A 148 15.42 52.03 -17.33
C LYS A 148 14.91 52.96 -16.21
N ALA A 149 15.68 53.09 -15.15
CA ALA A 149 15.49 54.16 -14.18
C ALA A 149 15.92 55.46 -14.85
N LEU A 150 14.99 56.42 -14.93
CA LEU A 150 15.30 57.83 -15.14
C LEU A 150 16.28 58.26 -14.05
N LEU A 151 17.58 58.28 -14.36
CA LEU A 151 18.59 58.86 -13.49
C LEU A 151 18.41 60.37 -13.53
N LEU A 152 17.74 60.89 -12.49
CA LEU A 152 17.93 62.26 -12.05
C LEU A 152 19.41 62.43 -11.73
N GLN A 153 20.02 63.42 -12.35
CA GLN A 153 21.43 63.74 -12.25
C GLN A 153 21.71 64.33 -10.87
N CYS A 154 22.11 63.49 -9.91
CA CYS A 154 22.70 63.92 -8.66
C CYS A 154 24.20 63.66 -8.69
N CYS A 155 24.97 64.75 -8.74
CA CYS A 155 26.40 64.76 -8.54
C CYS A 155 26.71 64.43 -7.07
N TYR A 156 27.15 63.21 -6.79
CA TYR A 156 27.86 62.87 -5.55
C TYR A 156 28.95 61.83 -5.87
N ASP A 157 30.12 62.01 -5.26
CA ASP A 157 31.35 61.26 -5.50
C ASP A 157 31.17 59.73 -5.40
N PRO A 158 31.95 58.93 -6.15
CA PRO A 158 31.71 57.49 -6.26
C PRO A 158 32.01 56.75 -4.96
N VAL A 159 30.97 56.11 -4.39
CA VAL A 159 31.11 55.03 -3.40
C VAL A 159 31.69 53.81 -4.12
N SER A 160 32.93 53.44 -3.81
CA SER A 160 33.61 52.27 -4.37
C SER A 160 33.17 50.99 -3.63
N VAL A 161 32.40 50.14 -4.29
CA VAL A 161 32.08 48.79 -3.79
C VAL A 161 33.22 47.85 -4.18
N LEU A 162 34.14 47.60 -3.24
CA LEU A 162 35.27 46.69 -3.46
C LEU A 162 34.85 45.25 -3.14
N SER A 163 34.81 44.40 -4.17
CA SER A 163 34.61 42.95 -4.04
C SER A 163 35.91 42.14 -4.14
N GLN A 164 37.07 42.80 -4.10
CA GLN A 164 38.41 42.21 -4.28
C GLN A 164 39.35 42.56 -3.12
N SER A 165 40.47 41.84 -3.01
CA SER A 165 41.45 41.94 -1.91
C SER A 165 41.99 43.36 -1.73
N MET A 166 42.53 43.63 -0.55
CA MET A 166 43.09 44.94 -0.17
C MET A 166 44.17 45.45 -1.15
N ASP A 167 44.80 44.54 -1.91
CA ASP A 167 45.84 44.84 -2.91
C ASP A 167 45.35 45.65 -4.12
N HIS A 168 44.03 45.71 -4.35
CA HIS A 168 43.43 46.46 -5.48
C HIS A 168 42.80 47.78 -5.04
N PHE A 169 43.01 48.17 -3.77
CA PHE A 169 42.47 49.38 -3.19
C PHE A 169 43.60 50.31 -2.75
N ASP A 170 43.63 51.50 -3.34
CA ASP A 170 44.50 52.57 -2.89
C ASP A 170 43.83 53.30 -1.72
N ASP A 171 44.30 53.05 -0.50
CA ASP A 171 43.81 53.68 0.74
C ASP A 171 44.29 55.14 0.86
N ILE A 172 43.80 55.99 -0.05
CA ILE A 172 44.18 57.40 -0.17
C ILE A 172 42.94 58.29 0.00
N GLY A 173 42.89 59.02 1.12
CA GLY A 173 41.84 59.98 1.42
C GLY A 173 40.56 59.37 2.01
N PRO A 174 39.51 60.19 2.26
CA PRO A 174 38.26 59.71 2.84
C PRO A 174 37.52 58.77 1.87
N SER A 175 37.16 57.58 2.35
CA SER A 175 36.39 56.59 1.56
C SER A 175 35.35 55.89 2.44
N VAL A 176 34.34 55.28 1.80
CA VAL A 176 33.33 54.45 2.46
C VAL A 176 33.41 53.05 1.87
N VAL A 177 33.81 52.08 2.69
CA VAL A 177 33.96 50.69 2.26
C VAL A 177 32.98 49.81 3.01
N MET A 178 32.10 49.15 2.25
CA MET A 178 31.21 48.11 2.77
C MET A 178 31.85 46.74 2.51
N ALA A 179 32.32 46.09 3.57
CA ALA A 179 33.03 44.82 3.49
C ALA A 179 32.31 43.70 4.25
N SER A 180 32.56 42.45 3.84
CA SER A 180 32.06 41.24 4.50
C SER A 180 33.20 40.50 5.20
N PRO A 181 32.90 39.63 6.18
CA PRO A 181 31.62 39.36 6.86
C PRO A 181 31.21 40.46 7.85
N GLY A 182 29.90 40.69 8.03
CA GLY A 182 29.38 41.78 8.88
C GLY A 182 29.68 41.68 10.38
N MET A 183 30.11 40.51 10.87
CA MET A 183 30.52 40.31 12.27
C MET A 183 32.05 40.32 12.46
N MET A 184 32.82 40.57 11.38
CA MET A 184 34.25 40.85 11.41
C MET A 184 35.13 39.73 12.02
N GLN A 185 34.73 38.48 11.87
CA GLN A 185 35.53 37.35 12.38
C GLN A 185 36.84 37.18 11.60
N SER A 186 36.82 37.42 10.28
CA SER A 186 37.96 37.22 9.37
C SER A 186 37.72 37.98 8.05
N GLY A 187 38.64 37.90 7.09
CA GLY A 187 38.47 38.45 5.75
C GLY A 187 38.58 39.98 5.68
N LEU A 188 38.10 40.55 4.57
CA LEU A 188 38.36 41.96 4.22
C LEU A 188 37.83 42.96 5.26
N SER A 189 36.64 42.72 5.84
CA SER A 189 36.11 43.59 6.91
C SER A 189 37.00 43.62 8.14
N ARG A 190 37.67 42.51 8.47
CA ARG A 190 38.57 42.39 9.61
C ARG A 190 39.92 43.05 9.31
N GLU A 191 40.46 42.81 8.11
CA GLU A 191 41.73 43.42 7.67
C GLU A 191 41.63 44.95 7.62
N LEU A 192 40.57 45.49 7.00
CA LEU A 192 40.34 46.94 6.95
C LEU A 192 40.17 47.53 8.35
N PHE A 193 39.45 46.84 9.23
CA PHE A 193 39.30 47.30 10.61
C PHE A 193 40.64 47.34 11.36
N GLU A 194 41.47 46.30 11.25
CA GLU A 194 42.80 46.28 11.89
C GLU A 194 43.69 47.42 11.36
N SER A 195 43.64 47.70 10.05
CA SER A 195 44.36 48.82 9.43
C SER A 195 43.87 50.19 9.91
N TRP A 196 42.57 50.34 10.15
CA TRP A 196 41.95 51.64 10.42
C TRP A 196 41.69 51.95 11.90
N CYS A 197 41.66 50.94 12.77
CA CYS A 197 41.22 51.08 14.17
C CYS A 197 42.08 52.04 15.02
N THR A 198 43.33 52.26 14.65
CA THR A 198 44.28 53.09 15.40
C THR A 198 44.14 54.59 15.13
N ASP A 199 43.40 55.01 14.10
CA ASP A 199 43.17 56.42 13.77
C ASP A 199 41.75 56.86 14.20
N LYS A 200 41.70 57.93 14.99
CA LYS A 200 40.46 58.54 15.51
C LYS A 200 39.60 59.24 14.46
N ARG A 201 40.13 59.47 13.25
CA ARG A 201 39.38 60.07 12.13
C ARG A 201 38.50 59.04 11.42
N ASN A 202 38.79 57.76 11.61
CA ASN A 202 38.04 56.66 11.02
C ASN A 202 36.85 56.30 11.91
N GLY A 203 35.86 55.63 11.31
CA GLY A 203 34.68 55.15 12.01
C GLY A 203 34.16 53.86 11.40
N VAL A 204 33.57 53.00 12.24
CA VAL A 204 32.94 51.74 11.84
C VAL A 204 31.47 51.80 12.22
N ILE A 205 30.62 51.48 11.26
CA ILE A 205 29.17 51.42 11.45
C ILE A 205 28.73 49.97 11.38
N ILE A 206 28.21 49.46 12.49
CA ILE A 206 27.68 48.10 12.56
C ILE A 206 26.18 48.15 12.24
N ALA A 207 25.84 47.61 11.06
CA ALA A 207 24.50 47.70 10.50
C ALA A 207 23.56 46.53 10.86
N GLY A 208 24.06 45.47 11.50
CA GLY A 208 23.32 44.22 11.74
C GLY A 208 23.51 43.67 13.14
N TYR A 209 22.69 42.70 13.53
CA TYR A 209 22.81 42.04 14.83
C TYR A 209 24.14 41.29 14.95
N CYS A 210 24.83 41.46 16.07
CA CYS A 210 26.10 40.80 16.36
C CYS A 210 25.93 39.74 17.44
N VAL A 211 26.40 38.53 17.14
CA VAL A 211 26.36 37.40 18.07
C VAL A 211 27.49 37.55 19.10
N GLU A 212 27.23 37.12 20.33
CA GLU A 212 28.24 37.05 21.39
C GLU A 212 29.48 36.25 20.96
N GLY A 213 30.65 36.71 21.41
CA GLY A 213 31.95 36.13 21.03
C GLY A 213 32.49 36.54 19.66
N THR A 214 31.79 37.41 18.92
CA THR A 214 32.32 38.01 17.68
C THR A 214 33.06 39.32 17.94
N LEU A 215 33.99 39.68 17.05
CA LEU A 215 34.70 40.96 17.17
C LEU A 215 33.73 42.14 17.13
N ALA A 216 32.77 42.12 16.19
CA ALA A 216 31.78 43.18 16.06
C ALA A 216 30.98 43.41 17.35
N LYS A 217 30.65 42.33 18.10
CA LYS A 217 30.00 42.46 19.41
C LYS A 217 30.94 42.99 20.49
N HIS A 218 32.21 42.58 20.47
CA HIS A 218 33.22 43.02 21.43
C HIS A 218 33.56 44.51 21.29
N ILE A 219 33.64 45.05 20.07
CA ILE A 219 33.97 46.47 19.87
C ILE A 219 32.84 47.43 20.29
N MET A 220 31.60 46.94 20.37
CA MET A 220 30.47 47.72 20.89
C MET A 220 30.58 48.04 22.38
N SER A 221 31.40 47.31 23.14
CA SER A 221 31.71 47.66 24.53
C SER A 221 32.86 48.67 24.65
N GLU A 222 33.33 49.22 23.52
CA GLU A 222 34.42 50.20 23.43
C GLU A 222 35.68 49.81 24.25
N PRO A 223 36.29 48.64 23.96
CA PRO A 223 37.50 48.22 24.65
C PRO A 223 38.69 49.13 24.30
N GLU A 224 39.62 49.34 25.24
CA GLU A 224 40.82 50.15 24.99
C GLU A 224 41.74 49.55 23.91
N GLU A 225 41.80 48.22 23.83
CA GLU A 225 42.62 47.47 22.89
C GLU A 225 41.83 46.32 22.24
N ILE A 226 42.13 46.05 20.97
CA ILE A 226 41.62 44.90 20.21
C ILE A 226 42.77 43.95 19.84
N THR A 227 42.46 42.66 19.75
CA THR A 227 43.42 41.63 19.33
C THR A 227 43.31 41.38 17.84
N THR A 228 44.44 41.47 17.12
CA THR A 228 44.51 41.18 15.68
C THR A 228 44.44 39.68 15.39
N MET A 229 44.22 39.32 14.14
CA MET A 229 44.30 37.92 13.67
C MET A 229 45.71 37.32 13.87
N SER A 230 46.75 38.14 13.85
CA SER A 230 48.14 37.74 14.14
C SER A 230 48.46 37.64 15.65
N GLY A 231 47.51 37.98 16.52
CA GLY A 231 47.67 37.94 17.98
C GLY A 231 48.30 39.19 18.60
N GLN A 232 48.58 40.22 17.80
CA GLN A 232 49.04 41.52 18.29
C GLN A 232 47.88 42.31 18.91
N LYS A 233 48.18 43.18 19.87
CA LYS A 233 47.20 44.13 20.42
C LYS A 233 47.32 45.49 19.73
N LEU A 234 46.20 46.06 19.30
CA LEU A 234 46.10 47.39 18.71
C LEU A 234 45.17 48.27 19.55
N PRO A 235 45.48 49.57 19.75
CA PRO A 235 44.59 50.48 20.46
C PRO A 235 43.39 50.85 19.58
N LEU A 236 42.18 50.78 20.14
CA LEU A 236 40.94 51.17 19.46
C LEU A 236 40.69 52.67 19.65
N LYS A 237 40.87 53.47 18.59
CA LYS A 237 40.68 54.93 18.61
C LYS A 237 39.60 55.43 17.66
N MET A 238 39.23 54.63 16.66
CA MET A 238 38.17 54.95 15.70
C MET A 238 36.78 54.99 16.38
N SER A 239 35.82 55.73 15.82
CA SER A 239 34.44 55.72 16.34
C SER A 239 33.73 54.40 16.01
N VAL A 240 32.88 53.92 16.93
CA VAL A 240 32.09 52.71 16.76
C VAL A 240 30.61 53.07 16.91
N ASP A 241 29.85 52.99 15.82
CA ASP A 241 28.43 53.31 15.82
C ASP A 241 27.59 52.08 15.48
N TYR A 242 26.47 51.88 16.18
CA TYR A 242 25.52 50.79 15.91
C TYR A 242 24.21 51.33 15.38
N ILE A 243 23.87 50.98 14.13
CA ILE A 243 22.62 51.38 13.48
C ILE A 243 21.94 50.11 12.96
N SER A 244 20.92 49.64 13.66
CA SER A 244 20.23 48.40 13.27
C SER A 244 19.43 48.57 11.98
N PHE A 245 19.88 47.93 10.91
CA PHE A 245 19.10 47.63 9.69
C PHE A 245 18.64 46.18 9.66
N SER A 246 18.63 45.52 10.81
CA SER A 246 18.20 44.13 10.88
C SER A 246 16.70 44.02 10.59
N ALA A 247 16.34 43.18 9.62
CA ALA A 247 14.96 42.95 9.20
C ALA A 247 14.25 41.99 10.18
N HIS A 248 14.33 42.29 11.48
CA HIS A 248 13.64 41.56 12.54
C HIS A 248 12.39 42.33 12.97
N THR A 249 11.38 41.58 13.41
CA THR A 249 10.19 42.20 13.99
C THR A 249 10.49 42.74 15.38
N ASP A 250 9.89 43.86 15.72
CA ASP A 250 9.91 44.38 17.07
C ASP A 250 8.86 43.69 17.96
N TYR A 251 8.78 44.11 19.23
CA TYR A 251 7.80 43.59 20.17
C TYR A 251 6.36 43.86 19.72
N GLN A 252 6.07 45.04 19.17
CA GLN A 252 4.72 45.44 18.79
C GLN A 252 4.21 44.58 17.62
N GLN A 253 5.05 44.37 16.60
CA GLN A 253 4.76 43.51 15.46
C GLN A 253 4.61 42.04 15.89
N THR A 254 5.46 41.57 16.79
CA THR A 254 5.41 40.19 17.29
C THR A 254 4.15 39.93 18.15
N SER A 255 3.82 40.86 19.04
CA SER A 255 2.59 40.82 19.86
C SER A 255 1.34 40.87 18.98
N GLU A 256 1.31 41.75 17.98
CA GLU A 256 0.19 41.84 17.02
C GLU A 256 0.01 40.54 16.23
N PHE A 257 1.10 39.92 15.77
CA PHE A 257 1.06 38.64 15.07
C PHE A 257 0.48 37.52 15.93
N ILE A 258 0.90 37.41 17.19
CA ILE A 258 0.37 36.42 18.15
C ILE A 258 -1.10 36.69 18.46
N ARG A 259 -1.49 37.98 18.60
CA ARG A 259 -2.87 38.39 18.87
C ARG A 259 -3.82 38.05 17.73
N ALA A 260 -3.34 38.11 16.49
CA ALA A 260 -4.13 37.75 15.31
C ALA A 260 -4.38 36.24 15.23
N LEU A 261 -3.37 35.42 15.56
CA LEU A 261 -3.44 33.95 15.42
C LEU A 261 -4.03 33.24 16.65
N LYS A 262 -3.84 33.80 17.84
CA LYS A 262 -4.23 33.22 19.14
C LYS A 262 -3.86 31.72 19.26
N PRO A 263 -2.60 31.34 19.01
CA PRO A 263 -2.19 29.94 19.11
C PRO A 263 -2.24 29.46 20.56
N PRO A 264 -2.70 28.22 20.85
CA PRO A 264 -2.71 27.68 22.21
C PRO A 264 -1.32 27.53 22.83
N HIS A 265 -0.30 27.27 22.00
CA HIS A 265 1.09 27.12 22.42
C HIS A 265 1.99 28.00 21.54
N VAL A 266 2.85 28.80 22.18
CA VAL A 266 3.89 29.63 21.53
C VAL A 266 5.25 29.14 22.00
N ILE A 267 6.16 28.84 21.07
CA ILE A 267 7.52 28.38 21.40
C ILE A 267 8.51 29.40 20.87
N LEU A 268 9.20 30.10 21.78
CA LEU A 268 10.21 31.10 21.47
C LEU A 268 11.56 30.43 21.21
N VAL A 269 12.18 30.80 20.09
CA VAL A 269 13.49 30.33 19.63
C VAL A 269 14.23 31.49 18.95
N HIS A 270 15.50 31.29 18.58
CA HIS A 270 16.29 32.28 17.83
C HIS A 270 16.32 33.68 18.47
N GLY A 271 16.51 33.73 19.79
CA GLY A 271 16.67 34.97 20.55
C GLY A 271 17.75 34.79 21.61
N GLU A 272 18.33 35.91 22.05
CA GLU A 272 19.20 35.92 23.22
C GLU A 272 18.40 35.53 24.48
N GLN A 273 19.05 34.84 25.42
CA GLN A 273 18.38 34.19 26.54
C GLN A 273 17.57 35.17 27.41
N ASN A 274 18.14 36.33 27.74
CA ASN A 274 17.50 37.33 28.59
C ASN A 274 16.38 38.07 27.85
N GLU A 275 16.61 38.47 26.60
CA GLU A 275 15.59 39.11 25.78
C GLU A 275 14.40 38.17 25.48
N MET A 276 14.67 36.88 25.29
CA MET A 276 13.63 35.86 25.14
C MET A 276 12.84 35.66 26.44
N ALA A 277 13.50 35.71 27.60
CA ALA A 277 12.81 35.66 28.90
C ALA A 277 11.94 36.90 29.14
N ARG A 278 12.40 38.09 28.74
CA ARG A 278 11.61 39.33 28.78
C ARG A 278 10.39 39.25 27.86
N LEU A 279 10.57 38.79 26.62
CA LEU A 279 9.47 38.60 25.67
C LEU A 279 8.43 37.62 26.21
N LYS A 280 8.88 36.48 26.77
CA LYS A 280 7.99 35.51 27.42
C LYS A 280 7.17 36.14 28.55
N ALA A 281 7.81 36.87 29.46
CA ALA A 281 7.13 37.51 30.58
C ALA A 281 6.11 38.57 30.11
N ALA A 282 6.45 39.34 29.07
CA ALA A 282 5.55 40.32 28.48
C ALA A 282 4.33 39.66 27.82
N LEU A 283 4.52 38.55 27.10
CA LEU A 283 3.42 37.79 26.49
C LEU A 283 2.52 37.14 27.55
N ILE A 284 3.08 36.53 28.60
CA ILE A 284 2.27 35.94 29.69
C ILE A 284 1.40 37.02 30.33
N ARG A 285 1.98 38.17 30.67
CA ARG A 285 1.26 39.30 31.27
C ARG A 285 0.15 39.85 30.36
N GLU A 286 0.34 39.83 29.04
CA GLU A 286 -0.65 40.32 28.09
C GLU A 286 -1.92 39.44 28.06
N TYR A 287 -1.78 38.13 28.30
CA TYR A 287 -2.88 37.16 28.22
C TYR A 287 -3.36 36.64 29.60
N GLU A 288 -2.70 37.02 30.69
CA GLU A 288 -3.05 36.58 32.06
C GLU A 288 -4.47 37.01 32.47
N ASP A 289 -4.92 38.20 32.05
CA ASP A 289 -6.24 38.75 32.39
C ASP A 289 -7.38 38.27 31.48
N ASN A 290 -7.12 37.43 30.47
CA ASN A 290 -8.11 37.04 29.47
C ASN A 290 -8.56 35.57 29.60
N ASP A 291 -9.68 35.36 30.30
CA ASP A 291 -10.27 34.03 30.53
C ASP A 291 -10.70 33.28 29.24
N GLN A 292 -10.84 33.98 28.11
CA GLN A 292 -11.29 33.36 26.86
C GLN A 292 -10.14 32.84 25.98
N VAL A 293 -8.92 33.35 26.17
CA VAL A 293 -7.78 33.08 25.30
C VAL A 293 -6.61 32.60 26.13
N HIS A 294 -6.46 31.28 26.22
CA HIS A 294 -5.34 30.66 26.93
C HIS A 294 -4.17 30.42 25.97
N ILE A 295 -3.05 31.10 26.20
CA ILE A 295 -1.81 30.92 25.44
C ILE A 295 -0.70 30.48 26.39
N GLU A 296 -0.11 29.32 26.15
CA GLU A 296 1.04 28.83 26.89
C GLU A 296 2.34 29.18 26.14
N VAL A 297 3.23 29.93 26.79
CA VAL A 297 4.49 30.41 26.18
C VAL A 297 5.68 29.61 26.70
N HIS A 298 6.42 28.96 25.81
CA HIS A 298 7.61 28.17 26.08
C HIS A 298 8.86 28.86 25.52
N ASN A 299 10.00 28.69 26.18
CA ASN A 299 11.30 29.20 25.72
C ASN A 299 12.40 28.15 26.01
N PRO A 300 12.33 26.96 25.37
CA PRO A 300 13.19 25.84 25.68
C PRO A 300 14.65 26.14 25.36
N ARG A 301 15.56 25.65 26.20
CA ARG A 301 17.00 25.67 25.90
C ARG A 301 17.34 24.61 24.84
N ASN A 302 18.52 24.72 24.24
CA ASN A 302 19.06 23.63 23.41
C ASN A 302 19.00 22.31 24.21
N THR A 303 18.55 21.23 23.56
CA THR A 303 18.31 19.90 24.14
C THR A 303 17.11 19.76 25.09
N GLU A 304 16.40 20.85 25.41
CA GLU A 304 15.16 20.80 26.19
C GLU A 304 13.97 20.50 25.27
N ALA A 305 13.22 19.44 25.58
CA ALA A 305 12.05 19.05 24.81
C ALA A 305 10.77 19.71 25.34
N VAL A 306 9.93 20.21 24.44
CA VAL A 306 8.56 20.67 24.76
C VAL A 306 7.59 19.54 24.40
N THR A 307 6.89 19.00 25.39
CA THR A 307 5.89 17.93 25.19
C THR A 307 4.49 18.50 25.17
N LEU A 308 3.79 18.34 24.04
CA LEU A 308 2.43 18.80 23.84
C LEU A 308 1.49 17.61 23.60
N ASN A 309 0.37 17.57 24.31
CA ASN A 309 -0.59 16.48 24.22
C ASN A 309 -1.79 16.89 23.36
N PHE A 310 -1.89 16.31 22.16
CA PHE A 310 -3.03 16.53 21.27
C PHE A 310 -3.96 15.32 21.31
N ARG A 311 -5.16 15.50 21.87
CA ARG A 311 -6.23 14.50 21.76
C ARG A 311 -6.90 14.64 20.40
N GLY A 312 -6.54 13.76 19.47
CA GLY A 312 -7.23 13.62 18.19
C GLY A 312 -8.28 12.52 18.28
N GLU A 313 -9.54 12.85 17.99
CA GLU A 313 -10.55 11.82 17.72
C GLU A 313 -10.18 11.09 16.42
N LYS A 314 -10.10 9.77 16.48
CA LYS A 314 -9.81 8.95 15.29
C LYS A 314 -11.10 8.77 14.50
N LEU A 315 -11.22 9.51 13.40
CA LEU A 315 -12.34 9.40 12.48
C LEU A 315 -12.06 8.29 11.46
N ALA A 316 -12.87 7.24 11.47
CA ALA A 316 -12.88 6.21 10.45
C ALA A 316 -14.04 6.43 9.47
N LYS A 317 -13.75 6.37 8.17
CA LYS A 317 -14.76 6.50 7.11
C LYS A 317 -15.14 5.13 6.58
N VAL A 318 -16.43 4.83 6.61
CA VAL A 318 -16.98 3.64 5.93
C VAL A 318 -17.00 3.91 4.43
N MET A 319 -16.51 2.96 3.62
CA MET A 319 -16.51 3.07 2.14
C MET A 319 -16.94 1.74 1.50
N GLY A 320 -17.26 1.79 0.21
CA GLY A 320 -17.76 0.65 -0.55
C GLY A 320 -19.20 0.30 -0.20
N SER A 321 -19.54 -0.97 -0.30
CA SER A 321 -20.89 -1.52 -0.06
C SER A 321 -21.43 -1.23 1.34
N LEU A 322 -20.56 -1.12 2.35
CA LEU A 322 -20.98 -0.72 3.71
C LEU A 322 -21.52 0.70 3.79
N ALA A 323 -21.22 1.55 2.80
CA ALA A 323 -21.71 2.93 2.73
C ALA A 323 -23.00 3.08 1.91
N ASP A 324 -23.51 2.01 1.29
CA ASP A 324 -24.71 2.05 0.44
C ASP A 324 -25.96 2.50 1.22
N LYS A 325 -26.03 2.13 2.51
CA LYS A 325 -27.05 2.61 3.44
C LYS A 325 -26.43 3.57 4.43
N LYS A 326 -27.08 4.71 4.64
CA LYS A 326 -26.68 5.69 5.65
C LYS A 326 -26.65 5.00 7.02
N CYS A 327 -25.49 5.02 7.68
CA CYS A 327 -25.31 4.40 8.99
C CYS A 327 -26.23 5.08 10.02
N ALA A 328 -27.01 4.28 10.75
CA ALA A 328 -27.78 4.73 11.90
C ALA A 328 -26.96 4.62 13.19
N GLN A 329 -27.23 5.49 14.16
CA GLN A 329 -26.57 5.42 15.46
C GLN A 329 -26.93 4.09 16.16
N GLY A 330 -25.92 3.38 16.65
CA GLY A 330 -26.09 2.06 17.28
C GLY A 330 -26.13 0.88 16.31
N GLN A 331 -26.08 1.11 14.99
CA GLN A 331 -25.96 0.05 14.00
C GLN A 331 -24.59 -0.63 14.12
N ARG A 332 -24.59 -1.97 14.18
CA ARG A 332 -23.36 -2.75 14.13
C ARG A 332 -22.73 -2.62 12.74
N VAL A 333 -21.49 -2.12 12.69
CA VAL A 333 -20.68 -2.08 11.48
C VAL A 333 -19.56 -3.11 11.63
N SER A 334 -19.48 -4.06 10.70
CA SER A 334 -18.44 -5.09 10.68
C SER A 334 -17.73 -5.06 9.33
N GLY A 335 -16.41 -4.93 9.35
CA GLY A 335 -15.58 -4.89 8.16
C GLY A 335 -14.10 -4.89 8.52
N ILE A 336 -13.26 -4.76 7.50
CA ILE A 336 -11.81 -4.61 7.64
C ILE A 336 -11.49 -3.14 7.85
N LEU A 337 -10.73 -2.82 8.90
CA LEU A 337 -10.22 -1.48 9.14
C LEU A 337 -8.83 -1.32 8.52
N VAL A 338 -8.72 -0.44 7.53
CA VAL A 338 -7.48 -0.11 6.83
C VAL A 338 -6.99 1.25 7.31
N LYS A 339 -5.76 1.29 7.82
CA LYS A 339 -5.07 2.52 8.22
C LYS A 339 -4.03 2.88 7.17
N LYS A 340 -4.23 4.02 6.48
CA LYS A 340 -3.23 4.61 5.60
C LYS A 340 -2.79 5.95 6.21
N ASN A 341 -1.59 5.96 6.81
CA ASN A 341 -1.07 7.08 7.61
C ASN A 341 -2.00 7.44 8.78
N PHE A 342 -2.61 8.61 8.76
CA PHE A 342 -3.56 9.09 9.78
C PHE A 342 -5.03 8.88 9.39
N ASN A 343 -5.30 8.40 8.17
CA ASN A 343 -6.65 8.15 7.69
C ASN A 343 -7.06 6.71 7.98
N TYR A 344 -8.25 6.57 8.53
CA TYR A 344 -8.86 5.28 8.84
C TYR A 344 -10.05 5.04 7.92
N HIS A 345 -10.08 3.87 7.32
CA HIS A 345 -11.16 3.44 6.43
C HIS A 345 -11.70 2.09 6.89
N ILE A 346 -13.02 1.95 6.93
CA ILE A 346 -13.69 0.67 7.14
C ILE A 346 -14.26 0.22 5.81
N LEU A 347 -13.92 -1.00 5.40
CA LEU A 347 -14.26 -1.60 4.12
C LEU A 347 -14.85 -2.99 4.31
N ASN A 348 -15.62 -3.44 3.34
CA ASN A 348 -16.05 -4.83 3.26
C ASN A 348 -14.86 -5.63 2.70
N PRO A 349 -14.59 -6.87 3.18
CA PRO A 349 -13.58 -7.73 2.56
C PRO A 349 -13.66 -7.80 1.04
N SER A 350 -14.86 -7.79 0.46
CA SER A 350 -15.06 -7.83 -1.00
C SER A 350 -14.61 -6.55 -1.73
N ASP A 351 -14.65 -5.40 -1.06
CA ASP A 351 -14.32 -4.09 -1.66
C ASP A 351 -12.83 -3.73 -1.48
N LEU A 352 -12.06 -4.60 -0.84
CA LEU A 352 -10.68 -4.30 -0.45
C LEU A 352 -9.80 -4.00 -1.67
N SER A 353 -9.90 -4.79 -2.74
CA SER A 353 -9.12 -4.61 -3.97
C SER A 353 -9.59 -3.41 -4.81
N THR A 354 -10.81 -2.92 -4.59
CA THR A 354 -11.34 -1.74 -5.29
C THR A 354 -10.78 -0.45 -4.72
N TYR A 355 -10.62 -0.37 -3.39
CA TYR A 355 -10.20 0.86 -2.70
C TYR A 355 -8.77 0.81 -2.16
N THR A 356 -8.13 -0.34 -2.18
CA THR A 356 -6.75 -0.54 -1.72
C THR A 356 -5.96 -1.39 -2.70
N GLU A 357 -4.64 -1.31 -2.61
CA GLU A 357 -3.73 -2.18 -3.37
C GLU A 357 -3.70 -3.62 -2.82
N LEU A 358 -4.49 -3.91 -1.77
CA LEU A 358 -4.57 -5.21 -1.15
C LEU A 358 -5.63 -6.06 -1.86
N ALA A 359 -5.21 -7.23 -2.33
CA ALA A 359 -6.13 -8.25 -2.82
C ALA A 359 -6.43 -9.26 -1.70
N MET A 360 -7.66 -9.76 -1.67
CA MET A 360 -8.02 -10.91 -0.85
C MET A 360 -7.47 -12.17 -1.53
N SER A 361 -6.68 -12.95 -0.81
CA SER A 361 -6.21 -14.26 -1.26
C SER A 361 -6.79 -15.34 -0.36
N THR A 362 -7.30 -16.41 -0.97
CA THR A 362 -7.76 -17.60 -0.25
C THR A 362 -6.81 -18.73 -0.56
N VAL A 363 -6.28 -19.39 0.48
CA VAL A 363 -5.43 -20.56 0.31
C VAL A 363 -6.31 -21.80 0.41
N LYS A 364 -6.31 -22.62 -0.64
CA LYS A 364 -6.86 -23.98 -0.60
C LYS A 364 -5.73 -24.97 -0.37
N GLN A 365 -5.94 -25.93 0.51
CA GLN A 365 -5.02 -27.02 0.78
C GLN A 365 -5.63 -28.33 0.32
N ASN A 366 -4.81 -29.13 -0.38
CA ASN A 366 -5.15 -30.47 -0.82
C ASN A 366 -4.11 -31.43 -0.24
N GLN A 367 -4.57 -32.47 0.45
CA GLN A 367 -3.73 -33.48 1.07
C GLN A 367 -4.15 -34.87 0.60
N ALA A 368 -3.21 -35.59 0.00
CA ALA A 368 -3.39 -36.97 -0.40
C ALA A 368 -2.84 -37.89 0.69
N ILE A 369 -3.69 -38.78 1.21
CA ILE A 369 -3.34 -39.76 2.24
C ILE A 369 -3.54 -41.15 1.63
N PRO A 370 -2.51 -42.01 1.58
CA PRO A 370 -2.67 -43.39 1.14
C PRO A 370 -3.76 -44.07 1.97
N PHE A 371 -4.65 -44.84 1.35
CA PHE A 371 -5.73 -45.51 2.07
C PHE A 371 -6.20 -46.73 1.28
N THR A 372 -6.13 -47.90 1.91
CA THR A 372 -6.49 -49.18 1.29
C THR A 372 -7.60 -49.90 2.06
N GLY A 373 -8.19 -49.25 3.06
CA GLY A 373 -9.25 -49.84 3.88
C GLY A 373 -10.63 -49.79 3.20
N PRO A 374 -11.63 -50.51 3.73
CA PRO A 374 -13.00 -50.43 3.23
C PRO A 374 -13.59 -49.03 3.42
N TYR A 375 -14.19 -48.48 2.38
CA TYR A 375 -14.84 -47.16 2.40
C TYR A 375 -15.93 -47.05 3.49
N SER A 376 -16.74 -48.10 3.69
CA SER A 376 -17.79 -48.14 4.70
C SER A 376 -17.27 -47.98 6.13
N LEU A 377 -16.10 -48.55 6.41
CA LEU A 377 -15.47 -48.47 7.73
C LEU A 377 -14.92 -47.05 7.97
N LEU A 378 -14.34 -46.43 6.94
CA LEU A 378 -13.93 -45.02 7.02
C LEU A 378 -15.12 -44.10 7.29
N VAL A 379 -16.23 -44.28 6.58
CA VAL A 379 -17.46 -43.48 6.80
C VAL A 379 -17.99 -43.65 8.22
N CYS A 380 -18.00 -44.89 8.76
CA CYS A 380 -18.43 -45.16 10.13
C CYS A 380 -17.58 -44.39 11.16
N HIS A 381 -16.25 -44.49 11.07
CA HIS A 381 -15.35 -43.78 11.98
C HIS A 381 -15.46 -42.26 11.86
N LEU A 382 -15.67 -41.74 10.65
CA LEU A 382 -15.88 -40.31 10.44
C LEU A 382 -17.21 -39.82 11.02
N ARG A 383 -18.28 -40.64 10.95
CA ARG A 383 -19.56 -40.34 11.61
C ARG A 383 -19.42 -40.34 13.13
N ASN A 384 -18.62 -41.24 13.69
CA ASN A 384 -18.30 -41.22 15.12
C ASN A 384 -17.54 -39.95 15.55
N LEU A 385 -16.72 -39.39 14.65
CA LEU A 385 -15.99 -38.15 14.93
C LEU A 385 -16.91 -36.92 14.95
N THR A 386 -17.84 -36.79 14.01
CA THR A 386 -18.52 -35.49 13.78
C THR A 386 -20.04 -35.53 13.73
N GLY A 387 -20.68 -36.70 13.65
CA GLY A 387 -22.14 -36.88 13.49
C GLY A 387 -22.74 -36.33 12.18
N ASP A 388 -22.15 -35.26 11.64
CA ASP A 388 -22.56 -34.48 10.47
C ASP A 388 -21.59 -34.76 9.30
N VAL A 389 -21.75 -35.95 8.70
CA VAL A 389 -21.02 -36.39 7.50
C VAL A 389 -22.03 -36.56 6.37
N GLU A 390 -21.97 -35.66 5.39
CA GLU A 390 -22.86 -35.66 4.22
C GLU A 390 -22.18 -36.41 3.05
N GLU A 391 -22.84 -37.44 2.52
CA GLU A 391 -22.44 -38.06 1.25
C GLU A 391 -22.98 -37.23 0.09
N LEU A 392 -22.10 -36.81 -0.83
CA LEU A 392 -22.49 -36.05 -2.00
C LEU A 392 -22.80 -37.01 -3.15
N ASP A 393 -24.09 -37.24 -3.40
CA ASP A 393 -24.57 -38.04 -4.52
C ASP A 393 -24.40 -37.30 -5.85
N GLY A 394 -23.76 -37.94 -6.85
CA GLY A 394 -23.68 -37.42 -8.24
C GLY A 394 -22.27 -37.13 -8.78
N THR A 395 -21.20 -37.37 -8.02
CA THR A 395 -19.82 -37.34 -8.53
C THR A 395 -19.35 -38.73 -8.97
N GLU A 396 -18.54 -38.84 -10.03
CA GLU A 396 -17.96 -40.13 -10.49
C GLU A 396 -17.14 -40.84 -9.39
N LYS A 397 -16.68 -40.09 -8.39
CA LYS A 397 -15.92 -40.55 -7.23
C LYS A 397 -16.75 -40.44 -5.96
N LYS A 398 -16.52 -41.32 -4.97
CA LYS A 398 -17.19 -41.26 -3.67
C LYS A 398 -16.67 -40.05 -2.88
N THR A 399 -17.55 -39.10 -2.58
CA THR A 399 -17.18 -37.83 -1.96
C THR A 399 -17.99 -37.60 -0.69
N LEU A 400 -17.29 -37.24 0.39
CA LEU A 400 -17.85 -36.87 1.69
C LEU A 400 -17.61 -35.39 1.95
N LYS A 401 -18.58 -34.74 2.58
CA LYS A 401 -18.43 -33.41 3.15
C LYS A 401 -18.51 -33.51 4.67
N ILE A 402 -17.42 -33.13 5.34
CA ILE A 402 -17.22 -33.30 6.78
C ILE A 402 -17.08 -31.91 7.41
N PHE A 403 -17.73 -31.68 8.55
CA PHE A 403 -17.81 -30.36 9.21
C PHE A 403 -18.30 -29.22 8.29
N LYS A 404 -19.03 -29.55 7.21
CA LYS A 404 -19.48 -28.64 6.15
C LYS A 404 -18.37 -27.84 5.43
N SER A 405 -17.12 -28.11 5.75
CA SER A 405 -15.98 -27.26 5.39
C SER A 405 -14.82 -28.03 4.74
N ILE A 406 -14.77 -29.35 4.96
CA ILE A 406 -13.76 -30.24 4.40
C ILE A 406 -14.41 -31.21 3.45
N THR A 407 -13.82 -31.35 2.27
CA THR A 407 -14.24 -32.31 1.26
C THR A 407 -13.25 -33.46 1.26
N LEU A 408 -13.74 -34.68 1.38
CA LEU A 408 -12.97 -35.91 1.31
C LEU A 408 -13.39 -36.68 0.06
N VAL A 409 -12.45 -36.92 -0.85
CA VAL A 409 -12.66 -37.73 -2.06
C VAL A 409 -11.94 -39.05 -1.90
N HIS A 410 -12.68 -40.15 -1.99
CA HIS A 410 -12.10 -41.49 -1.93
C HIS A 410 -11.75 -41.99 -3.33
N GLU A 411 -10.48 -42.33 -3.53
CA GLU A 411 -9.93 -42.87 -4.77
C GLU A 411 -9.34 -44.26 -4.53
N VAL A 412 -8.97 -44.96 -5.60
CA VAL A 412 -8.36 -46.29 -5.47
C VAL A 412 -6.98 -46.15 -4.83
N GLY A 413 -6.83 -46.64 -3.60
CA GLY A 413 -5.57 -46.66 -2.86
C GLY A 413 -5.24 -45.37 -2.10
N MET A 414 -6.11 -44.36 -2.12
CA MET A 414 -5.90 -43.09 -1.41
C MET A 414 -7.19 -42.32 -1.14
N VAL A 415 -7.10 -41.41 -0.18
CA VAL A 415 -8.12 -40.43 0.17
C VAL A 415 -7.52 -39.04 -0.01
N VAL A 416 -8.25 -38.15 -0.66
CA VAL A 416 -7.85 -36.75 -0.88
C VAL A 416 -8.73 -35.85 -0.04
N LEU A 417 -8.13 -35.09 0.87
CA LEU A 417 -8.78 -34.02 1.61
C LEU A 417 -8.55 -32.69 0.88
N GLU A 418 -9.62 -31.92 0.68
CA GLU A 418 -9.59 -30.55 0.16
C GLU A 418 -10.31 -29.62 1.15
N TRP A 419 -9.66 -28.54 1.56
CA TRP A 419 -10.27 -27.49 2.40
C TRP A 419 -9.68 -26.11 2.12
N VAL A 420 -10.41 -25.08 2.56
CA VAL A 420 -9.87 -23.70 2.62
C VAL A 420 -9.10 -23.54 3.92
N ALA A 421 -7.81 -23.22 3.82
CA ALA A 421 -6.90 -23.14 4.95
C ALA A 421 -7.27 -22.00 5.89
N ASN A 422 -7.49 -22.34 7.15
CA ASN A 422 -7.68 -21.43 8.27
C ASN A 422 -7.57 -22.22 9.58
N PRO A 423 -7.32 -21.57 10.73
CA PRO A 423 -7.04 -22.29 11.97
C PRO A 423 -8.11 -23.31 12.40
N LEU A 424 -9.38 -23.08 12.06
CA LEU A 424 -10.47 -24.01 12.38
C LEU A 424 -10.50 -25.21 11.41
N ASN A 425 -10.44 -24.93 10.10
CA ASN A 425 -10.47 -25.96 9.09
C ASN A 425 -9.20 -26.82 9.08
N ASP A 426 -8.05 -26.23 9.39
CA ASP A 426 -6.78 -26.96 9.50
C ASP A 426 -6.86 -27.96 10.66
N MET A 427 -7.40 -27.56 11.81
CA MET A 427 -7.66 -28.45 12.95
C MET A 427 -8.65 -29.57 12.58
N TYR A 428 -9.72 -29.26 11.85
CA TYR A 428 -10.66 -30.27 11.37
C TYR A 428 -10.00 -31.23 10.38
N ALA A 429 -9.11 -30.76 9.50
CA ALA A 429 -8.41 -31.58 8.52
C ALA A 429 -7.40 -32.51 9.21
N ASP A 430 -6.71 -32.03 10.24
CA ASP A 430 -5.82 -32.84 11.07
C ASP A 430 -6.58 -33.95 11.83
N ALA A 431 -7.77 -33.63 12.36
CA ALA A 431 -8.61 -34.61 13.02
C ALA A 431 -9.07 -35.72 12.05
N ILE A 432 -9.53 -35.34 10.84
CA ILE A 432 -9.92 -36.30 9.81
C ILE A 432 -8.72 -37.13 9.34
N THR A 433 -7.57 -36.50 9.13
CA THR A 433 -6.31 -37.16 8.77
C THR A 433 -5.92 -38.22 9.81
N THR A 434 -6.06 -37.88 11.09
CA THR A 434 -5.78 -38.81 12.19
C THR A 434 -6.69 -40.03 12.12
N VAL A 435 -7.99 -39.84 11.87
CA VAL A 435 -8.96 -40.95 11.70
C VAL A 435 -8.62 -41.82 10.49
N VAL A 436 -8.27 -41.22 9.35
CA VAL A 436 -7.87 -41.96 8.14
C VAL A 436 -6.64 -42.84 8.42
N LEU A 437 -5.63 -42.28 9.09
CA LEU A 437 -4.41 -42.99 9.46
C LEU A 437 -4.67 -44.09 10.50
N GLU A 438 -5.52 -43.84 11.49
CA GLU A 438 -5.91 -44.82 12.50
C GLU A 438 -6.57 -46.04 11.83
N VAL A 439 -7.57 -45.79 10.98
CA VAL A 439 -8.27 -46.84 10.23
C VAL A 439 -7.29 -47.63 9.36
N GLN A 440 -6.37 -46.95 8.67
CA GLN A 440 -5.38 -47.61 7.82
C GLN A 440 -4.40 -48.48 8.62
N SER A 441 -4.01 -48.02 9.81
CA SER A 441 -3.05 -48.72 10.67
C SER A 441 -3.59 -49.99 11.33
N ASN A 442 -4.92 -50.21 11.30
CA ASN A 442 -5.57 -51.36 11.94
C ASN A 442 -6.17 -52.38 10.93
N PRO A 443 -5.33 -53.24 10.31
CA PRO A 443 -5.78 -54.23 9.32
C PRO A 443 -6.65 -55.37 9.91
N LYS A 444 -6.70 -55.52 11.24
CA LYS A 444 -7.56 -56.53 11.90
C LYS A 444 -9.02 -56.09 11.94
N ALA A 445 -9.30 -54.80 12.18
CA ALA A 445 -10.66 -54.25 12.13
C ALA A 445 -11.23 -54.23 10.70
N GLN A 446 -10.38 -54.00 9.69
CA GLN A 446 -10.76 -54.00 8.28
C GLN A 446 -11.28 -55.37 7.78
N LYS A 447 -10.73 -56.47 8.30
CA LYS A 447 -11.18 -57.84 7.95
C LYS A 447 -12.49 -58.26 8.64
N VAL A 448 -12.83 -57.67 9.78
CA VAL A 448 -14.04 -58.04 10.54
C VAL A 448 -15.30 -57.47 9.89
N MET A 449 -15.25 -56.25 9.35
CA MET A 449 -16.42 -55.62 8.69
C MET A 449 -16.74 -56.14 7.28
N GLU A 450 -15.76 -56.68 6.52
CA GLU A 450 -16.08 -57.36 5.24
C GLU A 450 -17.00 -58.57 5.44
N THR A 451 -17.03 -59.13 6.66
CA THR A 451 -17.83 -60.33 6.98
C THR A 451 -19.22 -60.00 7.55
N GLN A 452 -19.48 -58.75 7.95
CA GLN A 452 -20.75 -58.31 8.55
C GLN A 452 -21.56 -57.47 7.56
N SER A 453 -22.06 -58.12 6.51
CA SER A 453 -23.27 -57.67 5.80
C SER A 453 -24.33 -58.77 5.93
N THR A 454 -24.91 -58.90 7.12
CA THR A 454 -26.11 -59.71 7.31
C THR A 454 -27.06 -58.97 8.24
N THR A 455 -28.22 -58.66 7.70
CA THR A 455 -29.41 -58.13 8.38
C THR A 455 -29.70 -58.91 9.66
N MET A 456 -30.03 -58.23 10.76
CA MET A 456 -30.45 -58.85 12.03
C MET A 456 -31.59 -59.84 11.79
N ASP A 457 -31.47 -61.02 12.40
CA ASP A 457 -32.52 -62.03 12.43
C ASP A 457 -33.50 -61.69 13.58
N MET A 458 -34.67 -61.14 13.24
CA MET A 458 -35.65 -60.62 14.20
C MET A 458 -36.14 -61.67 15.20
N ASP A 459 -36.10 -62.94 14.82
CA ASP A 459 -36.47 -64.08 15.67
C ASP A 459 -35.50 -64.24 16.86
N VAL A 460 -34.22 -63.89 16.69
CA VAL A 460 -33.20 -63.95 17.75
C VAL A 460 -33.41 -62.85 18.78
N PHE A 461 -33.79 -61.65 18.35
CA PHE A 461 -34.11 -60.54 19.25
C PHE A 461 -35.35 -60.86 20.10
N GLN A 462 -36.40 -61.38 19.47
CA GLN A 462 -37.66 -61.75 20.12
C GLN A 462 -37.46 -62.82 21.19
N THR A 463 -36.73 -63.90 20.87
CA THR A 463 -36.45 -64.99 21.82
C THR A 463 -35.63 -64.51 23.03
N ARG A 464 -34.67 -63.61 22.81
CA ARG A 464 -33.83 -63.09 23.91
C ARG A 464 -34.57 -62.10 24.79
N LEU A 465 -35.47 -61.31 24.21
CA LEU A 465 -36.30 -60.37 24.95
C LEU A 465 -37.27 -61.10 25.89
N GLU A 466 -37.90 -62.18 25.40
CA GLU A 466 -38.78 -63.02 26.22
C GLU A 466 -38.04 -63.60 27.44
N VAL A 467 -36.88 -64.25 27.21
CA VAL A 467 -36.09 -64.85 28.30
C VAL A 467 -35.63 -63.81 29.32
N MET A 468 -35.23 -62.62 28.86
CA MET A 468 -34.79 -61.54 29.76
C MET A 468 -35.94 -61.02 30.62
N LEU A 469 -37.13 -60.82 30.04
CA LEU A 469 -38.30 -60.34 30.78
C LEU A 469 -38.82 -61.39 31.76
N GLN A 470 -38.79 -62.67 31.40
CA GLN A 470 -39.12 -63.78 32.30
C GLN A 470 -38.14 -63.90 33.46
N ASP A 471 -36.84 -63.67 33.25
CA ASP A 471 -35.83 -63.67 34.32
C ASP A 471 -35.98 -62.44 35.24
N MET A 472 -36.38 -61.29 34.69
CA MET A 472 -36.55 -60.05 35.46
C MET A 472 -37.84 -60.02 36.30
N PHE A 473 -38.96 -60.55 35.78
CA PHE A 473 -40.29 -60.40 36.39
C PHE A 473 -40.96 -61.73 36.78
N GLY A 474 -40.42 -62.87 36.32
CA GLY A 474 -40.97 -64.20 36.53
C GLY A 474 -41.78 -64.70 35.32
N GLU A 475 -41.79 -66.02 35.09
CA GLU A 475 -42.48 -66.66 33.95
C GLU A 475 -44.00 -66.39 33.94
N ASP A 476 -44.63 -66.34 35.13
CA ASP A 476 -46.09 -66.11 35.26
C ASP A 476 -46.51 -64.65 34.98
N CYS A 477 -45.55 -63.74 34.84
CA CYS A 477 -45.79 -62.30 34.68
C CYS A 477 -45.63 -61.82 33.23
N VAL A 478 -45.20 -62.68 32.31
CA VAL A 478 -44.96 -62.32 30.90
C VAL A 478 -45.81 -63.19 29.98
N ASP A 479 -46.72 -62.58 29.23
CA ASP A 479 -47.55 -63.27 28.23
C ASP A 479 -47.16 -62.86 26.80
N PHE A 480 -47.00 -63.88 25.96
CA PHE A 480 -46.53 -63.82 24.58
C PHE A 480 -47.57 -64.36 23.58
N SER A 481 -48.83 -64.43 23.99
CA SER A 481 -49.91 -65.07 23.22
C SER A 481 -50.17 -64.47 21.81
N ASP A 482 -49.77 -63.23 21.53
CA ASP A 482 -50.11 -62.52 20.27
C ASP A 482 -48.98 -62.45 19.22
N GLY A 483 -47.79 -63.01 19.51
CA GLY A 483 -46.65 -63.12 18.57
C GLY A 483 -46.02 -61.81 18.04
N LYS A 484 -46.71 -60.68 18.20
CA LYS A 484 -46.29 -59.33 17.77
C LYS A 484 -46.16 -58.35 18.93
N VAL A 485 -46.82 -58.64 20.05
CA VAL A 485 -46.80 -57.82 21.27
C VAL A 485 -46.50 -58.72 22.46
N ILE A 486 -45.58 -58.28 23.32
CA ILE A 486 -45.31 -58.93 24.61
C ILE A 486 -46.01 -58.11 25.69
N SER A 487 -46.76 -58.78 26.57
CA SER A 487 -47.40 -58.13 27.72
C SER A 487 -46.73 -58.57 29.01
N VAL A 488 -46.42 -57.61 29.87
CA VAL A 488 -45.80 -57.83 31.18
C VAL A 488 -46.74 -57.28 32.24
N MET A 489 -47.17 -58.13 33.18
CA MET A 489 -48.08 -57.78 34.26
C MET A 489 -47.41 -58.00 35.61
N VAL A 490 -47.23 -56.92 36.38
CA VAL A 490 -46.63 -56.97 37.73
C VAL A 490 -47.49 -56.12 38.66
N ASP A 491 -47.85 -56.68 39.83
CA ASP A 491 -48.62 -56.00 40.88
C ASP A 491 -49.91 -55.29 40.40
N GLY A 492 -50.56 -55.83 39.37
CA GLY A 492 -51.82 -55.30 38.82
C GLY A 492 -51.66 -54.21 37.75
N GLN A 493 -50.42 -53.86 37.36
CA GLN A 493 -50.13 -52.95 36.26
C GLN A 493 -49.68 -53.75 35.03
N THR A 494 -50.21 -53.43 33.84
CA THR A 494 -49.92 -54.15 32.59
C THR A 494 -49.25 -53.25 31.58
N VAL A 495 -48.11 -53.71 31.05
CA VAL A 495 -47.28 -53.01 30.08
C VAL A 495 -47.19 -53.84 28.81
N HIS A 496 -47.41 -53.23 27.65
CA HIS A 496 -47.33 -53.85 26.33
C HIS A 496 -46.11 -53.34 25.57
N ILE A 497 -45.40 -54.27 24.92
CA ILE A 497 -44.18 -54.02 24.13
C ILE A 497 -44.47 -54.44 22.70
N SER A 498 -44.45 -53.48 21.77
CA SER A 498 -44.57 -53.78 20.34
C SER A 498 -43.21 -54.22 19.79
N LEU A 499 -43.14 -55.43 19.22
CA LEU A 499 -41.90 -55.96 18.65
C LEU A 499 -41.50 -55.29 17.32
N GLU A 500 -42.48 -54.75 16.58
CA GLU A 500 -42.23 -54.03 15.32
C GLU A 500 -41.70 -52.61 15.56
N THR A 501 -42.25 -51.89 16.54
CA THR A 501 -41.90 -50.49 16.79
C THR A 501 -40.95 -50.30 17.97
N ARG A 502 -40.75 -51.33 18.79
CA ARG A 502 -40.01 -51.32 20.07
C ARG A 502 -40.59 -50.36 21.11
N ALA A 503 -41.81 -49.87 20.88
CA ALA A 503 -42.49 -48.95 21.78
C ALA A 503 -43.14 -49.71 22.95
N VAL A 504 -43.00 -49.16 24.14
CA VAL A 504 -43.59 -49.68 25.38
C VAL A 504 -44.74 -48.76 25.80
N TYR A 505 -45.94 -49.30 25.99
CA TYR A 505 -47.15 -48.55 26.33
C TYR A 505 -48.03 -49.29 27.35
N CYS A 506 -48.81 -48.55 28.14
CA CYS A 506 -49.76 -49.09 29.11
C CYS A 506 -51.19 -48.77 28.67
N GLU A 507 -52.18 -49.61 29.01
CA GLU A 507 -53.59 -49.36 28.67
C GLU A 507 -54.28 -48.36 29.63
N ASP A 508 -53.77 -48.19 30.86
CA ASP A 508 -54.38 -47.35 31.89
C ASP A 508 -53.58 -46.06 32.14
N ASP A 509 -54.10 -44.93 31.65
CA ASP A 509 -53.49 -43.59 31.72
C ASP A 509 -53.58 -42.90 33.11
N VAL A 510 -53.77 -43.66 34.22
CA VAL A 510 -54.20 -43.07 35.51
C VAL A 510 -53.47 -43.57 36.76
N SER A 511 -52.27 -44.11 36.68
CA SER A 511 -51.42 -44.32 37.87
C SER A 511 -50.17 -43.42 37.83
N GLU A 512 -49.96 -42.60 38.87
CA GLU A 512 -48.77 -41.73 39.03
C GLU A 512 -47.43 -42.50 39.15
N ASP A 513 -47.46 -43.83 39.12
CA ASP A 513 -46.29 -44.70 39.23
C ASP A 513 -45.98 -45.34 37.85
N ASP A 514 -45.21 -44.60 37.05
CA ASP A 514 -44.78 -44.99 35.68
C ASP A 514 -43.48 -45.84 35.70
N SER A 515 -43.06 -46.26 36.90
CA SER A 515 -41.77 -46.89 37.17
C SER A 515 -41.59 -48.24 36.46
N LEU A 516 -42.67 -49.03 36.31
CA LEU A 516 -42.63 -50.30 35.59
C LEU A 516 -42.44 -50.09 34.08
N ARG A 517 -43.12 -49.11 33.49
CA ARG A 517 -43.01 -48.78 32.06
C ARG A 517 -41.59 -48.31 31.72
N GLU A 518 -41.05 -47.38 32.50
CA GLU A 518 -39.67 -46.88 32.31
C GLU A 518 -38.63 -48.00 32.47
N MET A 519 -38.84 -48.91 33.42
CA MET A 519 -37.94 -50.03 33.65
C MET A 519 -37.94 -51.02 32.48
N VAL A 520 -39.11 -51.36 31.95
CA VAL A 520 -39.27 -52.25 30.79
C VAL A 520 -38.71 -51.59 29.53
N GLU A 521 -38.98 -50.30 29.31
CA GLU A 521 -38.44 -49.53 28.18
C GLU A 521 -36.90 -49.47 28.21
N LEU A 522 -36.31 -49.21 29.38
CA LEU A 522 -34.87 -49.22 29.55
C LEU A 522 -34.26 -50.61 29.32
N ALA A 523 -34.93 -51.68 29.74
CA ALA A 523 -34.46 -53.04 29.53
C ALA A 523 -34.50 -53.45 28.04
N VAL A 524 -35.59 -53.12 27.34
CA VAL A 524 -35.73 -53.34 25.88
C VAL A 524 -34.65 -52.59 25.11
N GLN A 525 -34.42 -51.32 25.46
CA GLN A 525 -33.39 -50.50 24.84
C GLN A 525 -31.99 -51.06 25.07
N ARG A 526 -31.65 -51.46 26.30
CA ARG A 526 -30.34 -52.05 26.63
C ARG A 526 -30.10 -53.36 25.91
N LEU A 527 -31.11 -54.22 25.78
CA LEU A 527 -30.98 -55.48 25.06
C LEU A 527 -30.76 -55.22 23.56
N TYR A 528 -31.46 -54.24 22.99
CA TYR A 528 -31.26 -53.83 21.60
C TYR A 528 -29.84 -53.30 21.37
N ASP A 529 -29.36 -52.40 22.23
CA ASP A 529 -28.01 -51.83 22.14
C ASP A 529 -26.93 -52.91 22.35
N ALA A 530 -27.16 -53.89 23.22
CA ALA A 530 -26.23 -55.00 23.45
C ALA A 530 -26.18 -55.98 22.27
N LEU A 531 -27.31 -56.21 21.59
CA LEU A 531 -27.38 -57.04 20.38
C LEU A 531 -26.93 -56.30 19.12
N ASN A 532 -26.81 -54.97 19.19
CA ASN A 532 -26.36 -54.13 18.09
C ASN A 532 -25.33 -53.09 18.56
N PRO A 533 -24.09 -53.51 18.93
CA PRO A 533 -23.09 -52.64 19.56
C PRO A 533 -22.39 -51.68 18.57
N ALA A 534 -23.12 -51.11 17.61
CA ALA A 534 -22.63 -50.13 16.63
C ALA A 534 -23.77 -49.40 15.87
N LEU A 535 -24.66 -48.70 16.58
CA LEU A 535 -25.51 -47.65 16.02
C LEU A 535 -25.19 -46.30 16.67
#